data_AF-A0A2V9J566-F1
#
_entry.id   AF-A0A2V9J566-F1
#
_cell.length_a   1.000
_cell.length_b   1.000
_cell.length_c   1.000
_cell.angle_alpha   90.00
_cell.angle_beta   90.00
_cell.angle_gamma   90.00
#
_symmetry.space_group_name_H-M   'P 1'
#
loop_
_entity.id
_entity.type
_entity.pdbx_description
1 polymer ?
#
loop_
_entity_poly.entity_id
_entity_poly.type
_entity_poly.pdbx_seq_one_letter_code
_entity_poly.pdbx_strand_id
1 'polypeptide(L)'
;MEVRSPDSELRFVIFHWSFIICQIGITGRERVAMAKIDEFMIGVDLGGTSMMVVALDSKGKILADRARSTKPELGADKVMERIADTVEKLLFDIGKGVRKAEGVCVGAPGVIDRENGLVVRAPNLNWTEYPLAKKLSQLLHSPVVLDNDVNAGAVGEHVLGAGRGARNMVAIFVGTGIGGGVIINDELYYGGRGSAGEVGHMKILADGPVCGCGRRGCVEALASRTAMERDVESALKAGRESAIPEIMKRDNRDRMTSSVIQEALQSRDALMEEVLRRAQLYLGLLVASVVNLLDPQCVVIGGGIVERLKEDFLRPVQMTAYEHFLRLKDSNRVKIVASELGDHAGAAGAAVLAWRALKGMDLRKSSMTNDK
;
A
#
# COMPACT_ATOMS: atom_id res chain seq x y z
N MET A 1 35.83 48.88 -41.47
CA MET A 1 36.58 47.71 -41.98
C MET A 1 36.28 46.56 -41.05
N GLU A 2 35.54 45.57 -41.56
CA GLU A 2 35.50 44.12 -41.24
C GLU A 2 35.80 43.64 -39.79
N VAL A 3 35.09 42.71 -39.15
CA VAL A 3 34.26 41.59 -39.63
C VAL A 3 33.57 40.87 -38.44
N ARG A 4 32.34 40.38 -38.69
CA ARG A 4 31.60 39.19 -38.18
C ARG A 4 31.28 38.95 -36.68
N SER A 5 30.07 38.40 -36.51
CA SER A 5 29.34 38.03 -35.28
C SER A 5 29.86 36.78 -34.56
N PRO A 6 29.38 36.55 -33.33
CA PRO A 6 29.18 35.20 -32.82
C PRO A 6 27.74 34.97 -32.33
N ASP A 7 27.09 33.96 -32.89
CA ASP A 7 25.89 33.33 -32.33
C ASP A 7 26.26 32.56 -31.06
N SER A 8 25.45 32.76 -30.03
CA SER A 8 25.53 32.09 -28.73
C SER A 8 24.48 30.98 -28.64
N GLU A 9 24.93 29.73 -28.52
CA GLU A 9 24.05 28.62 -28.10
C GLU A 9 24.53 27.90 -26.83
N LEU A 10 23.52 27.39 -26.13
CA LEU A 10 23.42 26.92 -24.76
C LEU A 10 24.45 25.86 -24.31
N ARG A 11 24.84 25.96 -23.03
CA ARG A 11 25.53 24.90 -22.27
C ARG A 11 24.52 23.96 -21.60
N PHE A 12 24.56 22.68 -21.94
CA PHE A 12 24.06 21.59 -21.08
C PHE A 12 25.26 20.87 -20.45
N VAL A 13 25.26 20.74 -19.12
CA VAL A 13 26.29 20.02 -18.36
C VAL A 13 25.87 18.55 -18.25
N ILE A 14 26.64 17.66 -18.90
CA ILE A 14 26.55 16.20 -18.73
C ILE A 14 27.67 15.80 -17.77
N PHE A 15 27.32 15.23 -16.61
CA PHE A 15 28.30 14.58 -15.73
C PHE A 15 28.73 13.24 -16.34
N HIS A 16 29.92 13.20 -16.93
CA HIS A 16 30.61 11.96 -17.29
C HIS A 16 31.19 11.31 -16.02
N TRP A 17 30.81 10.06 -15.74
CA TRP A 17 31.61 9.19 -14.88
C TRP A 17 32.76 8.63 -15.72
N SER A 18 33.95 9.23 -15.57
CA SER A 18 35.18 8.71 -16.17
C SER A 18 35.62 7.44 -15.45
N PHE A 19 35.61 6.31 -16.18
CA PHE A 19 36.39 5.13 -15.81
C PHE A 19 37.88 5.46 -15.95
N ILE A 20 38.60 5.52 -14.83
CA ILE A 20 40.07 5.48 -14.83
C ILE A 20 40.47 4.02 -15.03
N ILE A 21 40.89 3.68 -16.24
CA ILE A 21 41.60 2.42 -16.49
C ILE A 21 43.07 2.67 -16.15
N CYS A 22 43.48 2.26 -14.95
CA CYS A 22 44.88 2.20 -14.59
C CYS A 22 45.49 0.95 -15.24
N GLN A 23 46.27 1.13 -16.31
CA GLN A 23 47.14 0.08 -16.84
C GLN A 23 48.33 -0.11 -15.89
N ILE A 24 48.19 -1.03 -14.95
CA ILE A 24 49.32 -1.65 -14.26
C ILE A 24 49.22 -3.14 -14.55
N GLY A 25 50.24 -3.66 -15.23
CA GLY A 25 50.39 -5.08 -15.51
C GLY A 25 50.50 -5.86 -14.21
N ILE A 26 49.44 -6.56 -13.86
CA ILE A 26 49.43 -7.57 -12.80
C ILE A 26 48.84 -8.84 -13.40
N THR A 27 49.71 -9.82 -13.59
CA THR A 27 49.35 -11.21 -13.79
C THR A 27 48.66 -11.71 -12.52
N GLY A 28 47.34 -11.59 -12.47
CA GLY A 28 46.52 -12.12 -11.39
C GLY A 28 45.06 -12.00 -11.78
N ARG A 29 44.35 -13.13 -11.89
CA ARG A 29 42.89 -13.12 -12.01
C ARG A 29 42.31 -12.64 -10.68
N GLU A 30 42.27 -11.34 -10.45
CA GLU A 30 41.42 -10.78 -9.41
C GLU A 30 39.97 -10.87 -9.89
N ARG A 31 39.27 -11.88 -9.39
CA ARG A 31 37.82 -11.92 -9.46
C ARG A 31 37.32 -10.71 -8.67
N VAL A 32 36.80 -9.70 -9.37
CA VAL A 32 35.90 -8.72 -8.75
C VAL A 32 34.74 -9.53 -8.18
N ALA A 33 34.73 -9.72 -6.87
CA ALA A 33 33.64 -10.40 -6.21
C ALA A 33 32.39 -9.52 -6.36
N MET A 34 31.54 -9.82 -7.34
CA MET A 34 30.19 -9.30 -7.35
C MET A 34 29.56 -9.74 -6.02
N ALA A 35 29.16 -8.78 -5.20
CA ALA A 35 28.46 -9.07 -3.95
C ALA A 35 27.33 -10.06 -4.27
N LYS A 36 27.34 -11.22 -3.62
CA LYS A 36 26.32 -12.23 -3.80
C LYS A 36 25.02 -11.63 -3.28
N ILE A 37 24.17 -11.19 -4.18
CA ILE A 37 22.82 -10.75 -3.81
C ILE A 37 22.12 -11.99 -3.26
N ASP A 38 21.71 -11.89 -2.00
CA ASP A 38 20.89 -12.89 -1.32
C ASP A 38 19.65 -13.20 -2.18
N GLU A 39 19.07 -14.39 -2.01
CA GLU A 39 17.81 -14.72 -2.67
C GLU A 39 16.76 -13.62 -2.40
N PHE A 40 15.93 -13.32 -3.39
CA PHE A 40 14.95 -12.23 -3.32
C PHE A 40 13.64 -12.59 -4.01
N MET A 41 12.56 -11.98 -3.54
CA MET A 41 11.23 -12.05 -4.14
C MET A 41 10.77 -10.67 -4.60
N ILE A 42 9.92 -10.65 -5.62
CA ILE A 42 9.26 -9.43 -6.09
C ILE A 42 7.85 -9.39 -5.54
N GLY A 43 7.46 -8.24 -5.01
CA GLY A 43 6.09 -7.93 -4.67
C GLY A 43 5.59 -6.77 -5.49
N VAL A 44 4.36 -6.90 -5.98
CA VAL A 44 3.66 -5.86 -6.74
C VAL A 44 2.40 -5.49 -5.97
N ASP A 45 2.23 -4.23 -5.64
CA ASP A 45 0.95 -3.66 -5.22
C ASP A 45 0.30 -2.99 -6.43
N LEU A 46 -0.81 -3.55 -6.90
CA LEU A 46 -1.54 -3.06 -8.05
C LEU A 46 -2.75 -2.24 -7.60
N GLY A 47 -2.63 -0.92 -7.60
CA GLY A 47 -3.75 -0.02 -7.38
C GLY A 47 -4.48 0.37 -8.67
N GLY A 48 -5.66 0.97 -8.53
CA GLY A 48 -6.44 1.50 -9.67
C GLY A 48 -5.76 2.67 -10.41
N THR A 49 -4.91 3.43 -9.73
CA THR A 49 -4.26 4.64 -10.29
C THR A 49 -2.74 4.46 -10.46
N SER A 50 -2.11 3.78 -9.51
CA SER A 50 -0.67 3.51 -9.48
C SER A 50 -0.39 2.09 -9.01
N MET A 51 0.79 1.60 -9.35
CA MET A 51 1.38 0.36 -8.86
C MET A 51 2.72 0.65 -8.18
N MET A 52 3.05 -0.14 -7.17
CA MET A 52 4.36 -0.16 -6.51
C MET A 52 4.98 -1.55 -6.70
N VAL A 53 6.26 -1.62 -7.04
CA VAL A 53 7.01 -2.87 -7.19
C VAL A 53 8.21 -2.83 -6.26
N VAL A 54 8.40 -3.86 -5.45
CA VAL A 54 9.48 -3.97 -4.46
C VAL A 54 10.23 -5.28 -4.65
N ALA A 55 11.57 -5.23 -4.55
CA ALA A 55 12.42 -6.39 -4.43
C ALA A 55 12.81 -6.58 -2.97
N LEU A 56 12.48 -7.72 -2.38
CA LEU A 56 12.70 -8.02 -0.96
C LEU A 56 13.59 -9.24 -0.79
N ASP A 57 14.69 -9.11 -0.05
CA ASP A 57 15.59 -10.23 0.24
C ASP A 57 15.04 -11.17 1.35
N SER A 58 15.75 -12.26 1.60
CA SER A 58 15.43 -13.26 2.63
C SER A 58 15.58 -12.77 4.08
N LYS A 59 16.11 -11.56 4.28
CA LYS A 59 16.22 -10.88 5.58
C LYS A 59 15.13 -9.83 5.78
N GLY A 60 14.24 -9.66 4.80
CA GLY A 60 13.18 -8.65 4.84
C GLY A 60 13.66 -7.24 4.51
N LYS A 61 14.82 -7.09 3.86
CA LYS A 61 15.32 -5.79 3.40
C LYS A 61 14.81 -5.51 1.99
N ILE A 62 14.26 -4.31 1.80
CA ILE A 62 13.95 -3.77 0.47
C ILE A 62 15.27 -3.45 -0.24
N LEU A 63 15.53 -4.13 -1.35
CA LEU A 63 16.73 -3.95 -2.18
C LEU A 63 16.57 -2.79 -3.17
N ALA A 64 15.37 -2.64 -3.72
CA ALA A 64 14.96 -1.57 -4.60
C ALA A 64 13.43 -1.51 -4.68
N ASP A 65 12.91 -0.36 -5.09
CA ASP A 65 11.49 -0.15 -5.37
C ASP A 65 11.29 0.68 -6.66
N ARG A 66 10.11 0.55 -7.27
CA ARG A 66 9.65 1.38 -8.38
C ARG A 66 8.15 1.60 -8.33
N ALA A 67 7.74 2.87 -8.43
CA ALA A 67 6.34 3.25 -8.61
C ALA A 67 6.04 3.61 -10.09
N ARG A 68 4.82 3.30 -10.54
CA ARG A 68 4.34 3.65 -11.88
C ARG A 68 2.83 3.86 -11.90
N SER A 69 2.31 4.71 -12.77
CA SER A 69 0.87 4.80 -12.99
C SER A 69 0.32 3.51 -13.64
N THR A 70 -0.83 3.02 -13.16
CA THR A 70 -1.49 1.79 -13.64
C THR A 70 -2.02 1.96 -15.06
N LYS A 71 -2.74 3.06 -15.32
CA LYS A 71 -3.43 3.34 -16.60
C LYS A 71 -4.41 2.24 -17.03
N PRO A 72 -5.45 1.94 -16.21
CA PRO A 72 -6.42 0.88 -16.50
C PRO A 72 -7.17 1.08 -17.82
N GLU A 73 -7.31 2.33 -18.28
CA GLU A 73 -7.94 2.69 -19.57
C GLU A 73 -7.23 2.12 -20.80
N LEU A 74 -5.97 1.67 -20.67
CA LEU A 74 -5.22 1.01 -21.74
C LEU A 74 -5.61 -0.47 -21.93
N GLY A 75 -6.41 -1.03 -21.02
CA GLY A 75 -6.82 -2.43 -21.03
C GLY A 75 -5.86 -3.35 -20.27
N ALA A 76 -6.39 -4.51 -19.85
CA ALA A 76 -5.73 -5.42 -18.91
C ALA A 76 -4.34 -5.90 -19.39
N ASP A 77 -4.23 -6.30 -20.66
CA ASP A 77 -2.96 -6.81 -21.20
C ASP A 77 -1.87 -5.74 -21.25
N LYS A 78 -2.24 -4.47 -21.51
CA LYS A 78 -1.29 -3.34 -21.42
C LYS A 78 -0.89 -3.04 -19.98
N VAL A 79 -1.78 -3.22 -19.02
CA VAL A 79 -1.40 -3.14 -17.60
C VAL A 79 -0.40 -4.25 -17.25
N MET A 80 -0.57 -5.47 -17.76
CA MET A 80 0.39 -6.57 -17.54
C MET A 80 1.77 -6.29 -18.13
N GLU A 81 1.83 -5.80 -19.38
CA GLU A 81 3.10 -5.37 -20.00
C GLU A 81 3.79 -4.29 -19.16
N ARG A 82 3.01 -3.36 -18.58
CA ARG A 82 3.55 -2.30 -17.71
C ARG A 82 4.09 -2.82 -16.40
N ILE A 83 3.43 -3.80 -15.78
CA ILE A 83 3.96 -4.48 -14.59
C ILE A 83 5.26 -5.18 -14.97
N ALA A 84 5.27 -5.96 -16.05
CA ALA A 84 6.45 -6.70 -16.49
C ALA A 84 7.66 -5.79 -16.76
N ASP A 85 7.48 -4.71 -17.53
CA ASP A 85 8.52 -3.70 -17.78
C ASP A 85 9.03 -3.03 -16.50
N THR A 86 8.16 -2.84 -15.50
CA THR A 86 8.56 -2.24 -14.21
C THR A 86 9.39 -3.22 -13.39
N VAL A 87 9.02 -4.51 -13.38
CA VAL A 87 9.77 -5.59 -12.74
C VAL A 87 11.14 -5.77 -13.41
N GLU A 88 11.21 -5.78 -14.74
CA GLU A 88 12.48 -5.90 -15.47
C GLU A 88 13.44 -4.75 -15.17
N LYS A 89 12.93 -3.51 -15.10
CA LYS A 89 13.72 -2.35 -14.69
C LYS A 89 14.21 -2.46 -13.25
N LEU A 90 13.38 -2.97 -12.35
CA LEU A 90 13.77 -3.19 -10.96
C LEU A 90 14.88 -4.25 -10.84
N LEU A 91 14.80 -5.32 -11.64
CA LEU A 91 15.83 -6.36 -11.71
C LEU A 91 17.17 -5.82 -12.24
N PHE A 92 17.12 -4.86 -13.16
CA PHE A 92 18.30 -4.13 -13.60
C PHE A 92 18.94 -3.33 -12.46
N ASP A 93 18.14 -2.61 -11.66
CA ASP A 93 18.64 -1.78 -10.55
C ASP A 93 19.39 -2.59 -9.49
N ILE A 94 18.92 -3.81 -9.22
CA ILE A 94 19.59 -4.72 -8.27
C ILE A 94 20.73 -5.52 -8.93
N GLY A 95 21.20 -5.15 -10.12
CA GLY A 95 22.36 -5.80 -10.77
C GLY A 95 22.12 -7.23 -11.26
N LYS A 96 20.86 -7.66 -11.40
CA LYS A 96 20.49 -8.98 -11.94
C LYS A 96 20.32 -8.95 -13.46
N GLY A 97 20.14 -7.77 -14.06
CA GLY A 97 19.94 -7.61 -15.51
C GLY A 97 18.68 -8.34 -15.98
N VAL A 98 18.76 -9.08 -17.11
CA VAL A 98 17.64 -9.84 -17.70
C VAL A 98 17.39 -11.19 -16.98
N ARG A 99 17.91 -11.39 -15.76
CA ARG A 99 17.61 -12.61 -15.00
C ARG A 99 16.15 -12.61 -14.56
N LYS A 100 15.57 -13.79 -14.48
CA LYS A 100 14.21 -14.03 -13.97
C LYS A 100 14.12 -13.71 -12.48
N ALA A 101 12.96 -13.25 -12.03
CA ALA A 101 12.66 -13.19 -10.61
C ALA A 101 12.55 -14.62 -10.04
N GLU A 102 12.96 -14.84 -8.80
CA GLU A 102 12.80 -16.16 -8.15
C GLU A 102 11.33 -16.47 -7.87
N GLY A 103 10.53 -15.42 -7.70
CA GLY A 103 9.09 -15.47 -7.53
C GLY A 103 8.50 -14.07 -7.46
N VAL A 104 7.24 -13.96 -7.85
CA VAL A 104 6.48 -12.72 -7.83
C VAL A 104 5.16 -12.96 -7.12
N CYS A 105 4.75 -12.05 -6.24
CA CYS A 105 3.37 -11.96 -5.79
C CYS A 105 2.79 -10.62 -6.23
N VAL A 106 1.55 -10.63 -6.72
CA VAL A 106 0.78 -9.43 -6.99
C VAL A 106 -0.36 -9.32 -5.99
N GLY A 107 -0.32 -8.30 -5.14
CA GLY A 107 -1.47 -7.80 -4.42
C GLY A 107 -2.36 -7.03 -5.40
N ALA A 108 -3.56 -7.54 -5.66
CA ALA A 108 -4.48 -6.97 -6.62
C ALA A 108 -5.80 -6.56 -5.93
N PRO A 109 -6.50 -5.54 -6.46
CA PRO A 109 -7.74 -5.08 -5.89
C PRO A 109 -8.88 -6.01 -6.31
N GLY A 110 -9.92 -6.10 -5.49
CA GLY A 110 -11.13 -6.86 -5.78
C GLY A 110 -11.09 -8.32 -5.31
N VAL A 111 -11.95 -9.15 -5.88
CA VAL A 111 -12.13 -10.55 -5.47
C VAL A 111 -11.10 -11.41 -6.17
N ILE A 112 -10.26 -12.10 -5.40
CA ILE A 112 -9.13 -12.90 -5.89
C ILE A 112 -9.41 -14.40 -5.68
N ASP A 113 -9.32 -15.16 -6.76
CA ASP A 113 -9.17 -16.62 -6.69
C ASP A 113 -7.68 -16.94 -6.69
N ARG A 114 -7.15 -17.24 -5.50
CA ARG A 114 -5.73 -17.48 -5.28
C ARG A 114 -5.29 -18.85 -5.78
N GLU A 115 -6.19 -19.83 -5.78
CA GLU A 115 -5.88 -21.20 -6.23
C GLU A 115 -5.68 -21.23 -7.75
N ASN A 116 -6.54 -20.53 -8.50
CA ASN A 116 -6.47 -20.46 -9.95
C ASN A 116 -5.65 -19.25 -10.47
N GLY A 117 -5.23 -18.35 -9.59
CA GLY A 117 -4.49 -17.14 -9.94
C GLY A 117 -5.30 -16.18 -10.82
N LEU A 118 -6.58 -15.99 -10.46
CA LEU A 118 -7.54 -15.15 -11.19
C LEU A 118 -7.96 -13.94 -10.36
N VAL A 119 -8.12 -12.80 -11.05
CA VAL A 119 -8.91 -11.68 -10.55
C VAL A 119 -10.35 -11.93 -10.99
N VAL A 120 -11.18 -12.46 -10.09
CA VAL A 120 -12.59 -12.78 -10.36
C VAL A 120 -13.34 -11.50 -10.74
N ARG A 121 -13.14 -10.43 -9.97
CA ARG A 121 -13.75 -9.12 -10.25
C ARG A 121 -12.96 -7.99 -9.63
N ALA A 122 -12.54 -7.03 -10.45
CA ALA A 122 -11.93 -5.77 -10.02
C ALA A 122 -12.57 -4.59 -10.76
N PRO A 123 -13.63 -3.96 -10.19
CA PRO A 123 -14.36 -2.88 -10.85
C PRO A 123 -13.47 -1.69 -11.21
N ASN A 124 -12.52 -1.34 -10.34
CA ASN A 124 -11.60 -0.21 -10.54
C ASN A 124 -10.62 -0.43 -11.71
N LEU A 125 -10.41 -1.67 -12.14
CA LEU A 125 -9.58 -2.03 -13.29
C LEU A 125 -10.40 -2.44 -14.51
N ASN A 126 -11.73 -2.54 -14.37
CA ASN A 126 -12.65 -3.12 -15.34
C ASN A 126 -12.27 -4.56 -15.73
N TRP A 127 -11.87 -5.38 -14.75
CA TRP A 127 -11.51 -6.79 -14.98
C TRP A 127 -12.56 -7.73 -14.41
N THR A 128 -12.79 -8.82 -15.15
CA THR A 128 -13.68 -9.93 -14.80
C THR A 128 -13.02 -11.22 -15.25
N GLU A 129 -12.93 -12.22 -14.36
CA GLU A 129 -12.32 -13.53 -14.65
C GLU A 129 -10.93 -13.43 -15.33
N TYR A 130 -10.10 -12.47 -14.90
CA TYR A 130 -8.82 -12.18 -15.58
C TYR A 130 -7.68 -13.06 -15.05
N PRO A 131 -6.99 -13.85 -15.90
CA PRO A 131 -5.95 -14.79 -15.47
C PRO A 131 -4.59 -14.10 -15.27
N LEU A 132 -4.53 -13.21 -14.28
CA LEU A 132 -3.36 -12.35 -14.00
C LEU A 132 -2.09 -13.18 -13.79
N ALA A 133 -2.13 -14.18 -12.90
CA ALA A 133 -0.94 -14.96 -12.56
C ALA A 133 -0.34 -15.64 -13.79
N LYS A 134 -1.18 -16.32 -14.60
CA LYS A 134 -0.75 -17.03 -15.80
C LYS A 134 -0.15 -16.09 -16.84
N LYS A 135 -0.84 -14.98 -17.15
CA LYS A 135 -0.37 -14.00 -18.16
C LYS A 135 0.92 -13.32 -17.72
N LEU A 136 1.01 -12.89 -16.47
CA LEU A 136 2.22 -12.23 -15.98
C LEU A 136 3.39 -13.20 -15.84
N SER A 137 3.13 -14.45 -15.48
CA SER A 137 4.14 -15.51 -15.44
C SER A 137 4.75 -15.77 -16.83
N GLN A 138 3.93 -15.75 -17.89
CA GLN A 138 4.42 -15.87 -19.27
C GLN A 138 5.32 -14.68 -19.67
N LEU A 139 4.93 -13.45 -19.33
CA LEU A 139 5.73 -12.26 -19.63
C LEU A 139 7.06 -12.26 -18.86
N LEU A 140 7.03 -12.55 -17.57
CA LEU A 140 8.20 -12.50 -16.69
C LEU A 140 9.05 -13.77 -16.71
N HIS A 141 8.55 -14.84 -17.33
CA HIS A 141 9.14 -16.18 -17.30
C HIS A 141 9.48 -16.67 -15.88
N SER A 142 8.69 -16.23 -14.90
CA SER A 142 8.90 -16.41 -13.45
C SER A 142 7.62 -16.94 -12.80
N PRO A 143 7.69 -17.66 -11.66
CA PRO A 143 6.51 -18.04 -10.89
C PRO A 143 5.77 -16.80 -10.38
N VAL A 144 4.45 -16.76 -10.56
CA VAL A 144 3.59 -15.66 -10.10
C VAL A 144 2.45 -16.22 -9.27
N VAL A 145 2.26 -15.66 -8.07
CA VAL A 145 1.09 -15.91 -7.20
C VAL A 145 0.33 -14.60 -6.99
N LEU A 146 -0.92 -14.70 -6.53
CA LEU A 146 -1.76 -13.53 -6.26
C LEU A 146 -2.24 -13.51 -4.82
N ASP A 147 -2.46 -12.31 -4.31
CA ASP A 147 -3.33 -12.09 -3.18
C ASP A 147 -4.11 -10.79 -3.36
N ASN A 148 -4.97 -10.47 -2.40
CA ASN A 148 -5.57 -9.15 -2.31
C ASN A 148 -4.52 -8.11 -1.85
N ASP A 149 -4.59 -6.91 -2.40
CA ASP A 149 -3.72 -5.77 -2.09
C ASP A 149 -3.70 -5.39 -0.60
N VAL A 150 -4.87 -5.34 0.03
CA VAL A 150 -5.03 -5.01 1.45
C VAL A 150 -4.49 -6.13 2.36
N ASN A 151 -4.73 -7.38 1.98
CA ASN A 151 -4.13 -8.54 2.64
C ASN A 151 -2.60 -8.49 2.59
N ALA A 152 -2.04 -8.19 1.41
CA ALA A 152 -0.61 -8.01 1.25
C ALA A 152 -0.11 -6.88 2.16
N GLY A 153 -0.79 -5.73 2.20
CA GLY A 153 -0.48 -4.63 3.12
C GLY A 153 -0.46 -5.06 4.59
N ALA A 154 -1.46 -5.84 5.02
CA ALA A 154 -1.52 -6.38 6.38
C ALA A 154 -0.33 -7.30 6.70
N VAL A 155 0.06 -8.16 5.76
CA VAL A 155 1.25 -9.02 5.92
C VAL A 155 2.54 -8.19 5.95
N GLY A 156 2.64 -7.14 5.15
CA GLY A 156 3.76 -6.20 5.17
C GLY A 156 3.95 -5.59 6.55
N GLU A 157 2.91 -4.96 7.09
CA GLU A 157 2.95 -4.36 8.43
C GLU A 157 3.20 -5.39 9.53
N HIS A 158 2.67 -6.60 9.38
CA HIS A 158 2.86 -7.68 10.35
C HIS A 158 4.32 -8.16 10.44
N VAL A 159 4.98 -8.30 9.29
CA VAL A 159 6.31 -8.91 9.21
C VAL A 159 7.42 -7.87 9.27
N LEU A 160 7.22 -6.71 8.64
CA LEU A 160 8.28 -5.71 8.43
C LEU A 160 7.98 -4.37 9.15
N GLY A 161 6.71 -4.07 9.43
CA GLY A 161 6.28 -2.77 9.95
C GLY A 161 5.78 -2.78 11.40
N ALA A 162 4.75 -1.97 11.65
CA ALA A 162 4.26 -1.61 12.99
C ALA A 162 3.65 -2.81 13.75
N GLY A 163 3.28 -3.86 13.04
CA GLY A 163 2.70 -5.09 13.58
C GLY A 163 3.71 -6.10 14.12
N ARG A 164 5.01 -5.85 13.96
CA ARG A 164 6.06 -6.78 14.36
C ARG A 164 5.94 -7.21 15.82
N GLY A 165 6.02 -8.52 16.04
CA GLY A 165 5.92 -9.14 17.37
C GLY A 165 4.48 -9.44 17.82
N ALA A 166 3.45 -8.97 17.10
CA ALA A 166 2.08 -9.39 17.33
C ALA A 166 1.79 -10.73 16.65
N ARG A 167 1.22 -11.68 17.39
CA ARG A 167 0.67 -12.91 16.82
C ARG A 167 -0.71 -12.73 16.24
N ASN A 168 -1.52 -11.91 16.90
CA ASN A 168 -2.84 -11.54 16.44
C ASN A 168 -2.87 -10.05 16.15
N MET A 169 -3.19 -9.68 14.92
CA MET A 169 -3.17 -8.30 14.45
C MET A 169 -4.33 -8.04 13.50
N VAL A 170 -4.89 -6.83 13.51
CA VAL A 170 -5.75 -6.35 12.43
C VAL A 170 -5.11 -5.13 11.80
N ALA A 171 -5.00 -5.11 10.48
CA ALA A 171 -4.62 -3.91 9.74
C ALA A 171 -5.87 -3.27 9.14
N ILE A 172 -5.97 -1.95 9.20
CA ILE A 172 -7.06 -1.15 8.62
C ILE A 172 -6.43 -0.03 7.80
N PHE A 173 -6.66 -0.02 6.49
CA PHE A 173 -6.11 0.99 5.59
C PHE A 173 -7.20 1.96 5.15
N VAL A 174 -7.05 3.24 5.52
CA VAL A 174 -7.98 4.32 5.23
C VAL A 174 -7.45 5.13 4.04
N GLY A 175 -8.07 4.92 2.88
CA GLY A 175 -7.70 5.58 1.63
C GLY A 175 -8.94 6.03 0.88
N THR A 176 -8.94 5.80 -0.45
CA THR A 176 -10.14 5.99 -1.29
C THR A 176 -11.35 5.26 -0.70
N GLY A 177 -11.14 4.01 -0.28
CA GLY A 177 -12.07 3.20 0.50
C GLY A 177 -11.47 2.85 1.88
N ILE A 178 -12.05 1.85 2.55
CA ILE A 178 -11.48 1.26 3.76
C ILE A 178 -11.31 -0.23 3.55
N GLY A 179 -10.07 -0.71 3.61
CA GLY A 179 -9.76 -2.14 3.58
C GLY A 179 -9.25 -2.61 4.94
N GLY A 180 -9.32 -3.91 5.21
CA GLY A 180 -8.56 -4.51 6.29
C GLY A 180 -8.05 -5.92 6.00
N GLY A 181 -7.11 -6.35 6.83
CA GLY A 181 -6.57 -7.71 6.84
C GLY A 181 -6.44 -8.20 8.27
N VAL A 182 -6.70 -9.48 8.48
CA VAL A 182 -6.71 -10.08 9.82
C VAL A 182 -5.62 -11.14 9.91
N ILE A 183 -4.73 -11.00 10.89
CA ILE A 183 -3.70 -11.97 11.21
C ILE A 183 -4.10 -12.69 12.50
N ILE A 184 -4.12 -14.02 12.49
CA ILE A 184 -4.38 -14.87 13.64
C ILE A 184 -3.26 -15.91 13.73
N ASN A 185 -2.66 -16.05 14.90
CA ASN A 185 -1.56 -16.99 15.16
C ASN A 185 -0.42 -16.88 14.12
N ASP A 186 0.00 -15.64 13.85
CA ASP A 186 1.08 -15.32 12.90
C ASP A 186 0.74 -15.54 11.40
N GLU A 187 -0.50 -15.96 11.09
CA GLU A 187 -0.95 -16.26 9.74
C GLU A 187 -2.09 -15.34 9.27
N LEU A 188 -2.09 -15.00 7.98
CA LEU A 188 -3.18 -14.26 7.36
C LEU A 188 -4.45 -15.11 7.35
N TYR A 189 -5.50 -14.63 7.99
CA TYR A 189 -6.79 -15.30 8.08
C TYR A 189 -7.68 -14.90 6.90
N TYR A 190 -7.91 -15.86 5.99
CA TYR A 190 -8.76 -15.64 4.81
C TYR A 190 -10.24 -15.93 5.06
N GLY A 191 -10.57 -16.64 6.14
CA GLY A 191 -11.93 -17.12 6.42
C GLY A 191 -12.40 -18.23 5.49
N GLY A 192 -13.55 -18.84 5.80
CA GLY A 192 -14.06 -20.02 5.08
C GLY A 192 -14.49 -19.75 3.62
N ARG A 193 -14.66 -18.49 3.23
CA ARG A 193 -15.00 -18.06 1.86
C ARG A 193 -13.89 -17.26 1.18
N GLY A 194 -12.76 -17.04 1.85
CA GLY A 194 -11.69 -16.19 1.31
C GLY A 194 -11.96 -14.67 1.37
N SER A 195 -12.93 -14.22 2.17
CA SER A 195 -13.33 -12.80 2.27
C SER A 195 -13.29 -12.26 3.71
N ALA A 196 -12.47 -12.85 4.59
CA ALA A 196 -12.22 -12.25 5.89
C ALA A 196 -11.42 -10.93 5.74
N GLY A 197 -11.62 -9.99 6.66
CA GLY A 197 -10.92 -8.70 6.63
C GLY A 197 -11.66 -7.55 5.93
N GLU A 198 -12.87 -7.79 5.39
CA GLU A 198 -13.75 -6.78 4.78
C GLU A 198 -14.36 -5.77 5.80
N VAL A 199 -13.53 -5.22 6.68
CA VAL A 199 -13.89 -4.34 7.79
C VAL A 199 -14.53 -3.03 7.30
N GLY A 200 -14.16 -2.56 6.11
CA GLY A 200 -14.77 -1.39 5.47
C GLY A 200 -16.26 -1.53 5.22
N HIS A 201 -16.76 -2.77 5.13
CA HIS A 201 -18.15 -3.07 4.87
C HIS A 201 -18.95 -3.44 6.14
N MET A 202 -18.32 -3.44 7.32
CA MET A 202 -19.02 -3.59 8.60
C MET A 202 -20.01 -2.43 8.82
N LYS A 203 -21.19 -2.75 9.34
CA LYS A 203 -22.25 -1.79 9.62
C LYS A 203 -21.97 -1.07 10.93
N ILE A 204 -21.76 0.24 10.85
CA ILE A 204 -21.60 1.09 12.04
C ILE A 204 -22.87 1.92 12.28
N LEU A 205 -23.54 2.35 11.21
CA LEU A 205 -24.79 3.13 11.30
C LEU A 205 -25.83 2.52 10.37
N ALA A 206 -26.78 1.75 10.90
CA ALA A 206 -27.73 0.96 10.09
C ALA A 206 -28.42 1.79 8.98
N ASP A 207 -28.93 2.98 9.33
CA ASP A 207 -29.60 3.90 8.40
C ASP A 207 -28.66 4.91 7.75
N GLY A 208 -27.37 4.62 7.74
CA GLY A 208 -26.33 5.48 7.19
C GLY A 208 -26.34 5.60 5.66
N PRO A 209 -25.33 6.28 5.11
CA PRO A 209 -25.22 6.53 3.68
C PRO A 209 -24.98 5.24 2.89
N VAL A 210 -25.31 5.29 1.59
CA VAL A 210 -25.05 4.18 0.67
C VAL A 210 -23.54 4.07 0.43
N CYS A 211 -23.02 2.84 0.56
CA CYS A 211 -21.65 2.44 0.27
C CYS A 211 -21.50 2.02 -1.19
N GLY A 212 -20.28 2.06 -1.72
CA GLY A 212 -19.96 1.55 -3.05
C GLY A 212 -20.32 0.08 -3.27
N CYS A 213 -20.40 -0.72 -2.18
CA CYS A 213 -20.90 -2.09 -2.24
C CYS A 213 -22.42 -2.22 -2.45
N GLY A 214 -23.16 -1.11 -2.54
CA GLY A 214 -24.62 -1.05 -2.74
C GLY A 214 -25.45 -1.13 -1.45
N ARG A 215 -24.82 -1.33 -0.29
CA ARG A 215 -25.52 -1.41 1.01
C ARG A 215 -25.37 -0.11 1.81
N ARG A 216 -26.20 0.11 2.84
CA ARG A 216 -26.18 1.34 3.67
C ARG A 216 -25.42 1.20 4.99
N GLY A 217 -24.69 2.22 5.43
CA GLY A 217 -24.17 2.24 6.79
C GLY A 217 -22.84 1.54 7.03
N CYS A 218 -22.13 1.18 5.96
CA CYS A 218 -20.79 0.65 6.05
C CYS A 218 -19.81 1.74 6.55
N VAL A 219 -18.81 1.38 7.35
CA VAL A 219 -17.80 2.35 7.83
C VAL A 219 -17.07 3.04 6.69
N GLU A 220 -16.84 2.37 5.56
CA GLU A 220 -16.28 2.99 4.36
C GLU A 220 -17.10 4.18 3.87
N ALA A 221 -18.43 4.07 3.89
CA ALA A 221 -19.34 5.14 3.48
C ALA A 221 -19.41 6.29 4.50
N LEU A 222 -18.81 6.12 5.67
CA LEU A 222 -18.82 7.06 6.78
C LEU A 222 -17.45 7.73 7.00
N ALA A 223 -16.35 7.05 6.70
CA ALA A 223 -15.01 7.46 7.12
C ALA A 223 -13.91 7.32 6.07
N SER A 224 -14.19 6.79 4.87
CA SER A 224 -13.18 6.79 3.79
C SER A 224 -12.94 8.22 3.26
N ARG A 225 -11.86 8.41 2.51
CA ARG A 225 -11.59 9.67 1.82
C ARG A 225 -12.72 10.08 0.87
N THR A 226 -13.33 9.11 0.17
CA THR A 226 -14.46 9.38 -0.71
C THR A 226 -15.73 9.74 0.06
N ALA A 227 -15.94 9.19 1.26
CA ALA A 227 -17.02 9.60 2.15
C ALA A 227 -16.81 11.04 2.66
N MET A 228 -15.60 11.38 3.09
CA MET A 228 -15.26 12.74 3.53
C MET A 228 -15.46 13.76 2.39
N GLU A 229 -15.02 13.43 1.18
CA GLU A 229 -15.18 14.27 -0.01
C GLU A 229 -16.66 14.52 -0.33
N ARG A 230 -17.49 13.46 -0.34
CA ARG A 230 -18.94 13.57 -0.50
C ARG A 230 -19.58 14.46 0.56
N ASP A 231 -19.13 14.35 1.80
CA ASP A 231 -19.70 15.09 2.93
C ASP A 231 -19.36 16.59 2.86
N VAL A 232 -18.13 16.92 2.47
CA VAL A 232 -17.71 18.30 2.16
C VAL A 232 -18.53 18.85 1.00
N GLU A 233 -18.64 18.14 -0.12
CA GLU A 233 -19.43 18.57 -1.28
C GLU A 233 -20.91 18.82 -0.92
N SER A 234 -21.48 17.97 -0.08
CA SER A 234 -22.87 18.11 0.37
C SER A 234 -23.06 19.35 1.25
N ALA A 235 -22.10 19.63 2.13
CA ALA A 235 -22.11 20.82 2.97
C ALA A 235 -21.91 22.12 2.16
N LEU A 236 -21.02 22.11 1.16
CA LEU A 236 -20.83 23.23 0.22
C LEU A 236 -22.13 23.54 -0.54
N LYS A 237 -22.84 22.51 -1.04
CA LYS A 237 -24.16 22.67 -1.69
C LYS A 237 -25.23 23.24 -0.75
N ALA A 238 -25.08 23.01 0.55
CA ALA A 238 -25.95 23.56 1.59
C ALA A 238 -25.53 24.99 2.02
N GLY A 239 -24.55 25.60 1.37
CA GLY A 239 -24.12 26.98 1.62
C GLY A 239 -23.07 27.12 2.73
N ARG A 240 -22.44 26.03 3.17
CA ARG A 240 -21.30 26.12 4.08
C ARG A 240 -20.03 26.55 3.35
N GLU A 241 -19.17 27.27 4.05
CA GLU A 241 -17.87 27.71 3.54
C GLU A 241 -16.76 26.69 3.85
N SER A 242 -15.78 26.61 2.97
CA SER A 242 -14.56 25.82 3.12
C SER A 242 -13.47 26.33 2.17
N ALA A 243 -12.21 26.17 2.56
CA ALA A 243 -11.03 26.43 1.74
C ALA A 243 -10.79 25.34 0.67
N ILE A 244 -11.43 24.17 0.79
CA ILE A 244 -11.20 23.01 -0.08
C ILE A 244 -11.37 23.32 -1.58
N PRO A 245 -12.44 24.01 -2.04
CA PRO A 245 -12.62 24.32 -3.46
C PRO A 245 -11.46 25.13 -4.04
N GLU A 246 -10.95 26.11 -3.29
CA GLU A 246 -9.84 26.95 -3.73
C GLU A 246 -8.51 26.18 -3.73
N ILE A 247 -8.26 25.35 -2.72
CA ILE A 247 -7.08 24.46 -2.68
C ILE A 247 -7.09 23.52 -3.89
N MET A 248 -8.22 22.84 -4.15
CA MET A 248 -8.35 21.90 -5.27
C MET A 248 -8.17 22.58 -6.63
N LYS A 249 -8.77 23.76 -6.80
CA LYS A 249 -8.64 24.56 -8.03
C LYS A 249 -7.21 25.01 -8.26
N ARG A 250 -6.54 25.52 -7.21
CA ARG A 250 -5.14 25.97 -7.27
C ARG A 250 -4.19 24.84 -7.67
N ASP A 251 -4.41 23.64 -7.12
CA ASP A 251 -3.54 22.49 -7.33
C ASP A 251 -3.96 21.61 -8.54
N ASN A 252 -4.96 22.06 -9.30
CA ASN A 252 -5.55 21.33 -10.43
C ASN A 252 -5.91 19.88 -10.06
N ARG A 253 -6.68 19.72 -8.98
CA ARG A 253 -7.12 18.42 -8.45
C ARG A 253 -8.61 18.22 -8.72
N ASP A 254 -8.93 17.10 -9.36
CA ASP A 254 -10.32 16.67 -9.56
C ASP A 254 -10.89 15.94 -8.34
N ARG A 255 -10.04 15.53 -7.39
CA ARG A 255 -10.42 14.78 -6.19
C ARG A 255 -9.78 15.34 -4.94
N MET A 256 -10.48 15.24 -3.82
CA MET A 256 -9.96 15.58 -2.50
C MET A 256 -8.94 14.51 -2.05
N THR A 257 -7.66 14.77 -2.30
CA THR A 257 -6.55 13.92 -1.85
C THR A 257 -6.23 14.17 -0.38
N SER A 258 -5.45 13.28 0.25
CA SER A 258 -5.01 13.47 1.63
C SER A 258 -4.15 14.74 1.82
N SER A 259 -3.52 15.26 0.76
CA SER A 259 -2.81 16.56 0.80
C SER A 259 -3.77 17.74 0.88
N VAL A 260 -4.89 17.70 0.15
CA VAL A 260 -5.94 18.75 0.23
C VAL A 260 -6.54 18.80 1.62
N ILE A 261 -6.82 17.64 2.22
CA ILE A 261 -7.34 17.54 3.60
C ILE A 261 -6.36 18.16 4.59
N GLN A 262 -5.08 17.79 4.50
CA GLN A 262 -4.04 18.32 5.38
C GLN A 262 -3.93 19.85 5.31
N GLU A 263 -3.94 20.41 4.10
CA GLU A 263 -3.85 21.86 3.92
C GLU A 263 -5.09 22.61 4.42
N ALA A 264 -6.29 22.05 4.21
CA ALA A 264 -7.53 22.62 4.74
C ALA A 264 -7.49 22.69 6.28
N LEU A 265 -7.00 21.62 6.93
CA LEU A 265 -6.85 21.59 8.40
C LEU A 265 -5.78 22.58 8.89
N GLN A 266 -4.66 22.72 8.18
CA GLN A 266 -3.64 23.74 8.48
C GLN A 266 -4.20 25.17 8.37
N SER A 267 -5.17 25.36 7.47
CA SER A 267 -5.90 26.61 7.30
C SER A 267 -7.07 26.78 8.30
N ARG A 268 -7.22 25.86 9.27
CA ARG A 268 -8.30 25.84 10.27
C ARG A 268 -9.70 25.83 9.64
N ASP A 269 -9.86 25.06 8.56
CA ASP A 269 -11.15 24.86 7.91
C ASP A 269 -12.12 24.12 8.84
N ALA A 270 -13.12 24.85 9.36
CA ALA A 270 -14.07 24.33 10.32
C ALA A 270 -14.95 23.19 9.77
N LEU A 271 -15.27 23.19 8.47
CA LEU A 271 -16.03 22.12 7.83
C LEU A 271 -15.19 20.84 7.76
N MET A 272 -13.95 20.94 7.32
CA MET A 272 -13.06 19.79 7.21
C MET A 272 -12.72 19.21 8.58
N GLU A 273 -12.51 20.04 9.61
CA GLU A 273 -12.34 19.56 10.97
C GLU A 273 -13.55 18.76 11.48
N GLU A 274 -14.76 19.23 11.21
CA GLU A 274 -16.00 18.53 11.57
C GLU A 274 -16.12 17.18 10.86
N VAL A 275 -15.90 17.17 9.54
CA VAL A 275 -15.96 15.97 8.70
C VAL A 275 -14.91 14.95 9.16
N LEU A 276 -13.68 15.40 9.45
CA LEU A 276 -12.61 14.54 9.94
C LEU A 276 -12.95 13.94 11.31
N ARG A 277 -13.39 14.77 12.27
CA ARG A 277 -13.79 14.28 13.61
C ARG A 277 -14.86 13.21 13.53
N ARG A 278 -15.84 13.37 12.63
CA ARG A 278 -16.89 12.37 12.41
C ARG A 278 -16.33 11.07 11.82
N ALA A 279 -15.42 11.15 10.85
CA ALA A 279 -14.75 9.96 10.30
C ALA A 279 -13.94 9.22 11.38
N GLN A 280 -13.20 9.95 12.21
CA GLN A 280 -12.42 9.39 13.32
C GLN A 280 -13.29 8.69 14.37
N LEU A 281 -14.44 9.27 14.71
CA LEU A 281 -15.42 8.64 15.60
C LEU A 281 -15.86 7.28 15.05
N TYR A 282 -16.30 7.21 13.80
CA TYR A 282 -16.77 5.95 13.21
C TYR A 282 -15.66 4.90 13.07
N LEU A 283 -14.42 5.34 12.79
CA LEU A 283 -13.25 4.45 12.82
C LEU A 283 -12.93 3.94 14.23
N GLY A 284 -13.05 4.78 15.25
CA GLY A 284 -12.88 4.35 16.64
C GLY A 284 -13.90 3.29 17.07
N LEU A 285 -15.17 3.47 16.68
CA LEU A 285 -16.22 2.48 16.90
C LEU A 285 -15.97 1.17 16.15
N LEU A 286 -15.45 1.24 14.91
CA LEU A 286 -15.02 0.07 14.16
C LEU A 286 -13.91 -0.67 14.91
N VAL A 287 -12.86 0.04 15.33
CA VAL A 287 -11.72 -0.55 16.05
C VAL A 287 -12.19 -1.22 17.34
N ALA A 288 -13.02 -0.55 18.14
CA ALA A 288 -13.61 -1.14 19.34
C ALA A 288 -14.39 -2.43 19.05
N SER A 289 -15.20 -2.42 17.99
CA SER A 289 -15.99 -3.59 17.57
C SER A 289 -15.09 -4.77 17.18
N VAL A 290 -14.01 -4.49 16.43
CA VAL A 290 -13.03 -5.49 16.02
C VAL A 290 -12.27 -6.05 17.23
N VAL A 291 -11.86 -5.19 18.17
CA VAL A 291 -11.16 -5.61 19.39
C VAL A 291 -12.07 -6.46 20.27
N ASN A 292 -13.32 -6.06 20.47
CA ASN A 292 -14.28 -6.85 21.25
C ASN A 292 -14.56 -8.23 20.63
N LEU A 293 -14.44 -8.36 19.30
CA LEU A 293 -14.65 -9.61 18.59
C LEU A 293 -13.42 -10.53 18.57
N LEU A 294 -12.23 -9.98 18.36
CA LEU A 294 -11.01 -10.75 18.06
C LEU A 294 -9.95 -10.71 19.17
N ASP A 295 -10.01 -9.75 20.08
CA ASP A 295 -9.01 -9.49 21.13
C ASP A 295 -7.54 -9.53 20.61
N PRO A 296 -7.20 -8.75 19.56
CA PRO A 296 -5.86 -8.78 18.98
C PRO A 296 -4.85 -8.06 19.88
N GLN A 297 -3.56 -8.37 19.70
CA GLN A 297 -2.49 -7.64 20.40
C GLN A 297 -2.25 -6.25 19.78
N CYS A 298 -2.58 -6.10 18.50
CA CYS A 298 -2.30 -4.88 17.75
C CYS A 298 -3.38 -4.60 16.69
N VAL A 299 -3.75 -3.33 16.56
CA VAL A 299 -4.49 -2.80 15.42
C VAL A 299 -3.61 -1.77 14.74
N VAL A 300 -3.19 -2.05 13.51
CA VAL A 300 -2.42 -1.12 12.68
C VAL A 300 -3.40 -0.32 11.82
N ILE A 301 -3.32 1.00 11.86
CA ILE A 301 -4.14 1.88 11.04
C ILE A 301 -3.22 2.62 10.08
N GLY A 302 -3.45 2.45 8.78
CA GLY A 302 -2.62 3.02 7.73
C GLY A 302 -3.42 3.71 6.63
N GLY A 303 -2.73 4.03 5.54
CA GLY A 303 -3.28 4.74 4.40
C GLY A 303 -2.95 6.24 4.42
N GLY A 304 -2.95 6.85 3.23
CA GLY A 304 -2.32 8.15 3.03
C GLY A 304 -2.87 9.32 3.86
N ILE A 305 -4.08 9.23 4.43
CA ILE A 305 -4.55 10.24 5.40
C ILE A 305 -3.91 10.06 6.77
N VAL A 306 -3.76 8.82 7.23
CA VAL A 306 -3.14 8.48 8.52
C VAL A 306 -1.66 8.82 8.48
N GLU A 307 -0.97 8.51 7.38
CA GLU A 307 0.45 8.83 7.21
C GLU A 307 0.73 10.34 7.23
N ARG A 308 -0.18 11.14 6.65
CA ARG A 308 -0.03 12.60 6.58
C ARG A 308 -0.34 13.29 7.91
N LEU A 309 -1.41 12.86 8.56
CA LEU A 309 -1.91 13.51 9.78
C LEU A 309 -1.35 12.88 11.06
N LYS A 310 -0.81 11.66 10.99
CA LYS A 310 -0.16 10.95 12.10
C LYS A 310 -1.05 10.95 13.35
N GLU A 311 -0.53 11.44 14.47
CA GLU A 311 -1.22 11.49 15.76
C GLU A 311 -2.49 12.35 15.73
N ASP A 312 -2.57 13.37 14.88
CA ASP A 312 -3.78 14.18 14.75
C ASP A 312 -4.94 13.35 14.18
N PHE A 313 -4.63 12.33 13.37
CA PHE A 313 -5.61 11.35 12.92
C PHE A 313 -5.85 10.25 13.96
N LEU A 314 -4.75 9.67 14.47
CA LEU A 314 -4.78 8.44 15.24
C LEU A 314 -5.35 8.63 16.64
N ARG A 315 -5.01 9.71 17.34
CA ARG A 315 -5.38 9.91 18.73
C ARG A 315 -6.90 9.98 18.97
N PRO A 316 -7.70 10.70 18.15
CA PRO A 316 -9.16 10.67 18.31
C PRO A 316 -9.78 9.29 18.04
N VAL A 317 -9.21 8.52 17.11
CA VAL A 317 -9.63 7.13 16.84
C VAL A 317 -9.33 6.24 18.05
N GLN A 318 -8.13 6.36 18.62
CA GLN A 318 -7.72 5.64 19.84
C GLN A 318 -8.63 5.96 21.02
N MET A 319 -8.88 7.24 21.29
CA MET A 319 -9.73 7.68 22.40
C MET A 319 -11.11 7.03 22.32
N THR A 320 -11.76 7.17 21.17
CA THR A 320 -13.06 6.54 20.92
C THR A 320 -12.97 5.01 21.08
N ALA A 321 -11.95 4.37 20.52
CA ALA A 321 -11.82 2.92 20.60
C ALA A 321 -11.72 2.43 22.06
N TYR A 322 -10.83 3.03 22.86
CA TYR A 322 -10.62 2.63 24.25
C TYR A 322 -11.84 2.88 25.13
N GLU A 323 -12.62 3.93 24.88
CA GLU A 323 -13.90 4.21 25.56
C GLU A 323 -14.95 3.10 25.31
N HIS A 324 -14.87 2.42 24.16
CA HIS A 324 -15.83 1.42 23.72
C HIS A 324 -15.35 -0.04 23.84
N PHE A 325 -14.18 -0.27 24.45
CA PHE A 325 -13.74 -1.63 24.77
C PHE A 325 -14.62 -2.23 25.88
N LEU A 326 -15.08 -3.47 25.69
CA LEU A 326 -15.85 -4.19 26.71
C LEU A 326 -15.01 -4.42 27.98
N ARG A 327 -13.73 -4.75 27.79
CA ARG A 327 -12.76 -4.95 28.87
C ARG A 327 -11.88 -3.70 29.00
N LEU A 328 -12.24 -2.82 29.92
CA LEU A 328 -11.45 -1.62 30.21
C LEU A 328 -10.13 -1.93 30.95
N LYS A 329 -10.12 -3.00 31.76
CA LYS A 329 -8.91 -3.41 32.48
C LYS A 329 -7.87 -3.95 31.50
N ASP A 330 -6.68 -3.37 31.55
CA ASP A 330 -5.55 -3.69 30.65
C ASP A 330 -5.82 -3.35 29.17
N SER A 331 -6.71 -2.39 28.88
CA SER A 331 -7.02 -1.95 27.51
C SER A 331 -5.78 -1.51 26.72
N ASN A 332 -4.79 -0.95 27.43
CA ASN A 332 -3.48 -0.56 26.90
C ASN A 332 -2.63 -1.74 26.38
N ARG A 333 -3.00 -2.99 26.64
CA ARG A 333 -2.35 -4.17 26.04
C ARG A 333 -2.67 -4.32 24.56
N VAL A 334 -3.80 -3.79 24.11
CA VAL A 334 -4.14 -3.71 22.68
C VAL A 334 -3.50 -2.44 22.14
N LYS A 335 -2.48 -2.60 21.31
CA LYS A 335 -1.78 -1.45 20.71
C LYS A 335 -2.49 -0.99 19.45
N ILE A 336 -3.04 0.22 19.45
CA ILE A 336 -3.56 0.86 18.24
C ILE A 336 -2.49 1.82 17.72
N VAL A 337 -1.88 1.51 16.57
CA VAL A 337 -0.68 2.21 16.07
C VAL A 337 -0.84 2.61 14.60
N ALA A 338 -0.10 3.63 14.16
CA ALA A 338 0.00 3.97 12.75
C ALA A 338 0.84 2.93 11.99
N SER A 339 0.54 2.72 10.70
CA SER A 339 1.38 1.93 9.79
C SER A 339 2.79 2.53 9.64
N GLU A 340 3.80 1.68 9.50
CA GLU A 340 5.20 2.10 9.39
C GLU A 340 5.72 2.13 7.94
N LEU A 341 5.21 1.26 7.07
CA LEU A 341 5.77 1.07 5.72
C LEU A 341 5.21 2.04 4.68
N GLY A 342 4.12 2.73 5.01
CA GLY A 342 3.40 3.64 4.12
C GLY A 342 3.09 3.00 2.76
N ASP A 343 3.42 3.70 1.67
CA ASP A 343 3.24 3.24 0.28
C ASP A 343 3.93 1.90 -0.04
N HIS A 344 4.88 1.43 0.79
CA HIS A 344 5.55 0.14 0.57
C HIS A 344 4.81 -1.05 1.18
N ALA A 345 3.81 -0.84 2.05
CA ALA A 345 3.18 -1.91 2.82
C ALA A 345 2.63 -3.03 1.92
N GLY A 346 1.88 -2.67 0.87
CA GLY A 346 1.30 -3.62 -0.08
C GLY A 346 2.35 -4.41 -0.84
N ALA A 347 3.31 -3.72 -1.45
CA ALA A 347 4.30 -4.36 -2.31
C ALA A 347 5.32 -5.18 -1.49
N ALA A 348 5.80 -4.67 -0.36
CA ALA A 348 6.68 -5.41 0.51
C ALA A 348 5.98 -6.64 1.11
N GLY A 349 4.72 -6.51 1.53
CA GLY A 349 3.91 -7.61 2.00
C GLY A 349 3.59 -8.66 0.93
N ALA A 350 3.39 -8.25 -0.33
CA ALA A 350 3.28 -9.17 -1.45
C ALA A 350 4.60 -9.96 -1.61
N ALA A 351 5.77 -9.31 -1.52
CA ALA A 351 7.04 -10.02 -1.58
C ALA A 351 7.20 -11.05 -0.43
N VAL A 352 6.73 -10.73 0.78
CA VAL A 352 6.64 -11.69 1.90
C VAL A 352 5.73 -12.87 1.56
N LEU A 353 4.58 -12.63 0.94
CA LEU A 353 3.66 -13.70 0.50
C LEU A 353 4.29 -14.58 -0.58
N ALA A 354 5.09 -14.03 -1.50
CA ALA A 354 5.85 -14.82 -2.47
C ALA A 354 6.84 -15.76 -1.78
N TRP A 355 7.57 -15.28 -0.75
CA TRP A 355 8.45 -16.11 0.06
C TRP A 355 7.72 -17.29 0.72
N ARG A 356 6.55 -17.04 1.29
CA ARG A 356 5.73 -18.06 1.93
C ARG A 356 5.20 -19.08 0.93
N ALA A 357 4.60 -18.62 -0.18
CA ALA A 357 3.93 -19.48 -1.13
C ALA A 357 4.89 -20.32 -1.98
N LEU A 358 6.05 -19.77 -2.36
CA LEU A 358 6.95 -20.40 -3.34
C LEU A 358 8.16 -21.09 -2.71
N LYS A 359 8.57 -20.68 -1.50
CA LYS A 359 9.73 -21.25 -0.79
C LYS A 359 9.38 -21.83 0.58
N GLY A 360 8.14 -21.68 1.06
CA GLY A 360 7.75 -22.09 2.41
C GLY A 360 8.50 -21.34 3.52
N MET A 361 9.07 -20.17 3.21
CA MET A 361 9.92 -19.43 4.12
C MET A 361 9.11 -18.37 4.88
N ASP A 362 9.21 -18.38 6.20
CA ASP A 362 8.64 -17.35 7.07
C ASP A 362 9.73 -16.37 7.53
N LEU A 363 9.75 -15.18 6.95
CA LEU A 363 10.77 -14.15 7.21
C LEU A 363 10.78 -13.64 8.66
N ARG A 364 9.74 -13.96 9.44
CA ARG A 364 9.73 -13.69 10.89
C ARG A 364 10.68 -14.59 11.67
N LYS A 365 10.90 -15.82 11.22
CA LYS A 365 11.76 -16.78 11.92
C LYS A 365 13.23 -16.57 11.57
N SER A 366 13.53 -16.05 10.38
CA SER A 366 14.91 -15.76 9.93
C SER A 366 15.52 -14.52 10.60
N SER A 367 14.71 -13.56 11.03
CA SER A 367 15.18 -12.39 11.78
C SER A 367 15.49 -12.69 13.26
N MET A 368 14.85 -13.70 13.86
CA MET A 368 15.09 -14.09 15.27
C MET A 368 16.38 -14.89 15.49
N THR A 369 17.01 -15.43 14.43
CA THR A 369 18.24 -16.23 14.54
C THR A 369 19.53 -15.40 14.57
N ASN A 370 19.46 -14.08 14.33
CA ASN A 370 20.64 -13.20 14.29
C ASN A 370 20.86 -12.35 15.56
N ASP A 371 19.98 -12.47 16.57
CA ASP A 371 20.10 -11.79 17.86
C ASP A 371 20.63 -12.72 18.98
N LYS A 372 21.47 -13.71 18.63
CA LYS A 372 22.14 -14.59 19.60
C LYS A 372 23.65 -14.52 19.53
#